data_AF-A0A257GEK8-F1
#
_entry.id   AF-A0A257GEK8-F1
#
_cell.length_a   1.000
_cell.length_b   1.000
_cell.length_c   1.000
_cell.angle_alpha   90.00
_cell.angle_beta   90.00
_cell.angle_gamma   90.00
#
_symmetry.space_group_name_H-M   'P 1'
#
loop_
_entity.id
_entity.type
_entity.pdbx_description
1 polymer ?
#
loop_
_entity_poly.entity_id
_entity_poly.type
_entity_poly.pdbx_seq_one_letter_code
_entity_poly.pdbx_strand_id
1 'polypeptide(L)' 'MPVQEKEWEDKVKRLLKAELARKGITYAQLVGKLADVGVMDSEPNIRNKISRGKFTAVFLVQCLQAIGCSSLHLD' A
#
# COMPACT_ATOMS: atom_id res chain seq x y z
N MET A 1 -27.61 -2.32 -2.29
CA MET A 1 -26.78 -2.73 -3.46
C MET A 1 -25.42 -3.08 -2.91
N PRO A 2 -24.89 -4.31 -3.10
CA PRO A 2 -23.52 -4.57 -2.67
C PRO A 2 -22.63 -3.65 -3.50
N VAL A 3 -21.91 -2.74 -2.87
CA VAL A 3 -20.83 -2.04 -3.56
C VAL A 3 -19.92 -3.14 -4.08
N GLN A 4 -19.66 -3.17 -5.39
CA GLN A 4 -18.87 -4.23 -6.00
C GLN A 4 -17.52 -4.23 -5.26
N GLU A 5 -17.17 -5.32 -4.58
CA GLU A 5 -15.92 -5.43 -3.80
C GLU A 5 -14.70 -4.95 -4.60
N LYS A 6 -14.75 -5.17 -5.92
CA LYS A 6 -13.80 -4.70 -6.91
C LYS A 6 -13.59 -3.18 -6.94
N GLU A 7 -14.64 -2.37 -6.73
CA GLU A 7 -14.53 -0.91 -6.67
C GLU A 7 -13.74 -0.48 -5.43
N TRP A 8 -13.96 -1.14 -4.28
CA TRP A 8 -13.21 -0.89 -3.06
C TRP A 8 -11.76 -1.33 -3.17
N GLU A 9 -11.52 -2.52 -3.74
CA GLU A 9 -10.17 -3.02 -4.04
C GLU A 9 -9.42 -2.03 -4.95
N ASP A 10 -10.10 -1.51 -5.99
CA ASP A 10 -9.57 -0.53 -6.92
C ASP A 10 -9.32 0.82 -6.27
N LYS A 11 -10.20 1.27 -5.36
CA LYS A 11 -10.00 2.51 -4.60
C LYS A 11 -8.78 2.39 -3.70
N VAL A 12 -8.70 1.34 -2.89
CA VAL A 12 -7.62 1.12 -1.91
C VAL A 12 -6.26 0.96 -2.59
N LYS A 13 -6.16 0.21 -3.70
CA LYS A 13 -4.89 0.11 -4.44
C LYS A 13 -4.46 1.44 -5.05
N ARG A 14 -5.41 2.25 -5.56
CA ARG A 14 -5.10 3.56 -6.14
C ARG A 14 -4.60 4.52 -5.07
N LEU A 15 -5.22 4.53 -3.90
CA LEU A 15 -4.79 5.33 -2.75
C LEU A 15 -3.34 5.02 -2.37
N LEU A 16 -3.02 3.75 -2.15
CA LEU A 16 -1.66 3.38 -1.76
C LEU A 16 -0.64 3.71 -2.86
N LYS A 17 -0.97 3.45 -4.13
CA LYS A 17 -0.08 3.81 -5.26
C LYS A 17 0.12 5.32 -5.40
N ALA A 18 -0.92 6.11 -5.16
CA ALA A 18 -0.83 7.56 -5.20
C ALA A 18 0.13 8.08 -4.11
N GLU A 19 0.07 7.53 -2.90
CA GLU A 19 1.00 7.89 -1.82
C GLU A 19 2.45 7.50 -2.15
N LEU A 20 2.67 6.32 -2.73
CA LEU A 20 4.00 5.92 -3.21
C LEU A 20 4.53 6.87 -4.29
N ALA A 21 3.68 7.22 -5.26
CA ALA A 21 4.04 8.14 -6.34
C ALA A 21 4.33 9.56 -5.83
N ARG A 22 3.50 10.10 -4.93
CA ARG A 22 3.69 11.42 -4.29
C ARG A 22 5.03 11.54 -3.57
N LYS A 23 5.50 10.43 -3.00
CA LYS A 23 6.78 10.36 -2.27
C LYS A 23 7.96 9.88 -3.12
N GLY A 24 7.73 9.55 -4.40
CA GLY A 24 8.77 9.05 -5.31
C GLY A 24 9.35 7.70 -4.89
N ILE A 25 8.58 6.86 -4.21
CA ILE A 25 9.04 5.57 -3.66
C ILE A 25 8.73 4.43 -4.63
N THR A 26 9.77 3.68 -5.00
CA THR A 26 9.63 2.46 -5.81
C THR A 26 9.23 1.25 -4.94
N TYR A 27 8.75 0.17 -5.56
CA TYR A 27 8.43 -1.06 -4.81
C TYR A 27 9.65 -1.66 -4.12
N ALA A 28 10.83 -1.63 -4.77
CA ALA A 28 12.09 -2.07 -4.16
C ALA A 28 12.44 -1.25 -2.90
N GLN A 29 12.25 0.08 -2.95
CA GLN A 29 12.46 0.95 -1.79
C GLN A 29 11.42 0.71 -0.69
N LEU A 30 10.15 0.47 -1.06
CA LEU A 30 9.10 0.14 -0.11
C LEU A 30 9.43 -1.15 0.65
N VAL A 31 9.98 -2.16 -0.01
CA VAL A 31 10.41 -3.42 0.63
C VAL A 31 11.46 -3.14 1.70
N GLY A 32 12.49 -2.35 1.38
CA GLY A 32 13.51 -1.97 2.37
C GLY A 32 12.92 -1.21 3.54
N LYS A 33 12.10 -0.19 3.28
CA LYS A 33 11.44 0.61 4.32
C LYS A 33 10.49 -0.21 5.20
N LEU A 34 9.82 -1.21 4.62
CA LEU A 34 8.99 -2.15 5.36
C LEU A 34 9.84 -3.05 6.27
N ALA A 35 11.00 -3.51 5.79
CA ALA A 35 11.93 -4.27 6.61
C ALA A 35 12.45 -3.46 7.81
N ASP A 36 12.69 -2.16 7.64
CA ASP A 36 13.11 -1.25 8.73
C ASP A 36 12.06 -1.16 9.86
N VAL A 37 10.78 -1.37 9.56
CA VAL A 37 9.68 -1.41 10.54
C VAL A 37 9.29 -2.84 10.96
N GLY A 38 10.13 -3.83 10.63
CA GLY A 38 9.95 -5.24 11.01
C GLY A 38 9.05 -6.06 10.08
N VAL A 39 8.65 -5.52 8.93
CA VAL A 39 7.83 -6.22 7.94
C VAL A 39 8.74 -6.80 6.86
N MET A 40 9.10 -8.07 7.03
CA MET A 40 9.87 -8.81 6.04
C MET A 40 8.94 -9.40 4.97
N ASP A 41 9.11 -8.93 3.73
CA ASP A 41 8.38 -9.44 2.58
C ASP A 41 9.24 -9.28 1.32
N SER A 42 8.82 -9.92 0.21
CA SER A 42 9.51 -9.81 -1.07
C SER A 42 8.83 -8.80 -1.99
N GLU A 43 9.62 -8.17 -2.88
CA GLU A 43 9.09 -7.22 -3.86
C GLU A 43 7.94 -7.80 -4.71
N PRO A 44 8.03 -9.03 -5.25
CA PRO A 44 6.93 -9.63 -6.00
C PRO A 44 5.66 -9.81 -5.17
N ASN A 45 5.78 -10.21 -3.90
CA ASN A 45 4.62 -10.43 -3.03
C ASN A 45 3.95 -9.11 -2.64
N ILE A 46 4.72 -8.09 -2.27
CA ILE A 46 4.20 -6.73 -2.02
C ILE A 46 3.50 -6.19 -3.26
N ARG A 47 4.13 -6.30 -4.44
CA ARG A 47 3.53 -5.88 -5.70
C ARG A 47 2.21 -6.59 -5.97
N ASN A 48 2.14 -7.90 -5.73
CA ASN A 48 0.92 -8.69 -5.91
C ASN A 48 -0.18 -8.30 -4.93
N LYS A 49 0.14 -8.08 -3.64
CA LYS A 49 -0.79 -7.59 -2.62
C LYS A 49 -1.40 -6.25 -3.03
N ILE A 50 -0.55 -5.28 -3.38
CA ILE A 50 -0.97 -3.94 -3.79
C ILE A 50 -1.78 -4.01 -5.10
N SER A 51 -1.35 -4.82 -6.08
CA SER A 51 -2.04 -4.95 -7.36
C SER A 51 -3.46 -5.52 -7.22
N ARG A 52 -3.63 -6.50 -6.33
CA ARG A 52 -4.93 -7.13 -6.03
C ARG A 52 -5.84 -6.27 -5.16
N GLY A 53 -5.32 -5.27 -4.46
CA GLY A 53 -6.12 -4.46 -3.53
C GLY A 53 -6.66 -5.22 -2.31
N LYS A 54 -6.20 -6.47 -2.10
CA LYS A 54 -6.57 -7.34 -0.99
C LYS A 54 -5.42 -7.46 -0.01
N PHE A 55 -5.29 -6.48 0.86
CA PHE A 55 -4.35 -6.49 1.96
C PHE A 55 -5.05 -6.05 3.24
N THR A 56 -4.47 -6.42 4.38
CA THR A 56 -5.03 -6.04 5.68
C THR A 56 -4.87 -4.55 5.92
N ALA A 57 -5.74 -3.97 6.75
CA ALA A 57 -5.56 -2.59 7.22
C ALA A 57 -4.22 -2.39 7.94
N VAL A 58 -3.73 -3.43 8.62
CA VAL A 58 -2.39 -3.44 9.25
C VAL A 58 -1.30 -3.21 8.22
N PHE A 59 -1.31 -3.95 7.11
CA PHE A 59 -0.33 -3.76 6.03
C PHE A 59 -0.41 -2.36 5.42
N LEU A 60 -1.62 -1.82 5.24
CA LEU A 60 -1.80 -0.44 4.78
C LEU A 60 -1.09 0.56 5.70
N VAL A 61 -1.36 0.50 7.00
CA VAL A 61 -0.77 1.40 8.00
C VAL A 61 0.75 1.23 8.05
N GLN A 62 1.26 -0.02 7.98
CA GLN A 62 2.69 -0.29 7.92
C GLN A 62 3.33 0.35 6.68
N CYS A 63 2.71 0.23 5.50
CA CYS A 63 3.19 0.91 4.31
C CYS A 63 3.20 2.43 4.48
N LEU A 64 2.11 3.02 4.99
CA LEU A 64 2.01 4.47 5.22
C LEU A 64 3.08 4.96 6.20
N GLN A 65 3.30 4.24 7.30
CA GLN A 65 4.34 4.55 8.28
C GLN A 65 5.75 4.43 7.68
N ALA A 66 6.03 3.34 6.95
CA ALA A 66 7.32 3.08 6.31
C ALA A 66 7.70 4.18 5.30
N ILE A 67 6.70 4.75 4.61
CA ILE A 67 6.90 5.85 3.67
C ILE A 67 6.79 7.24 4.33
N GLY A 68 6.54 7.32 5.63
CA GLY A 68 6.35 8.57 6.37
C GLY A 68 5.11 9.35 5.91
N CYS A 69 4.04 8.66 5.54
CA CYS A 69 2.73 9.25 5.27
C CYS A 69 1.92 9.34 6.57
N SER A 70 1.56 10.56 6.95
CA SER A 70 0.85 10.86 8.20
C SER A 70 -0.67 11.01 8.01
N SER A 71 -1.11 11.20 6.77
CA SER A 71 -2.51 11.49 6.44
C SER A 71 -2.89 10.85 5.10
N LEU A 72 -4.01 10.13 5.07
CA LEU A 72 -4.57 9.56 3.85
C LEU A 72 -5.90 10.25 3.52
N HIS A 73 -6.00 10.85 2.34
CA HIS A 73 -7.22 11.47 1.84
C HIS A 73 -7.91 10.54 0.85
N LEU A 74 -9.23 10.40 0.95
CA LEU A 74 -10.05 9.49 0.13
C LEU A 74 -10.67 10.15 -1.11
N ASP A 75 -10.48 11.47 -1.26
CA ASP A 75 -11.14 12.38 -2.19
C ASP A 75 -10.13 13.29 -2.91
#